data_AF-A0A9W6KR40-F1
#
_entry.id   AF-A0A9W6KR40-F1
#
_cell.length_a   1.000
_cell.length_b   1.000
_cell.length_c   1.000
_cell.angle_alpha   90.00
_cell.angle_beta   90.00
_cell.angle_gamma   90.00
#
_symmetry.space_group_name_H-M   'P 1'
#
loop_
_entity.id
_entity.type
_entity.pdbx_description
1 polymer ?
#
loop_
_entity_poly.entity_id
_entity_poly.type
_entity_poly.pdbx_seq_one_letter_code
_entity_poly.pdbx_strand_id
1 'polypeptide(L)'
;MLAVVKRSGVTEPFSRLKIIAGVRKACQGRPVDEDSIALLAQKVEETVRARGAAELPSHEVGLAILAPLRELDEVAYLRFASVYRSFDSLGDFEREIAALRAGAAAPVKEHELPGDGSSVPAARVG
;
A
#
# COMPACT_ATOMS: atom_id res chain seq x y z
N MET A 1 -6.94 8.47 -19.31
CA MET A 1 -5.61 8.45 -18.66
C MET A 1 -5.86 8.27 -17.17
N LEU A 2 -5.26 7.27 -16.53
CA LEU A 2 -5.46 7.02 -15.10
C LEU A 2 -4.51 7.92 -14.31
N ALA A 3 -5.06 8.70 -13.37
CA ALA A 3 -4.29 9.54 -12.47
C ALA A 3 -4.29 8.99 -11.04
N VAL A 4 -3.26 9.35 -10.27
CA VAL A 4 -3.08 8.97 -8.87
C VAL A 4 -3.06 10.22 -8.02
N VAL A 5 -3.98 10.31 -7.07
CA VAL A 5 -4.08 11.41 -6.10
C VAL A 5 -3.24 11.07 -4.87
N LYS A 6 -2.24 11.90 -4.56
CA LYS A 6 -1.37 11.75 -3.39
C LYS A 6 -2.08 12.24 -2.13
N ARG A 7 -1.54 11.84 -0.97
CA ARG A 7 -1.99 12.35 0.34
C ARG A 7 -1.93 13.88 0.45
N SER A 8 -1.00 14.51 -0.26
CA SER A 8 -0.89 15.98 -0.35
C SER A 8 -1.98 16.65 -1.20
N GLY A 9 -2.86 15.88 -1.85
CA GLY A 9 -3.82 16.37 -2.84
C GLY A 9 -3.24 16.55 -4.25
N VAL A 10 -1.93 16.36 -4.43
CA VAL A 10 -1.29 16.44 -5.75
C VAL A 10 -1.70 15.24 -6.60
N THR A 11 -2.11 15.49 -7.84
CA THR A 11 -2.45 14.45 -8.81
C THR A 11 -1.29 14.26 -9.79
N GLU A 12 -0.96 13.00 -10.08
CA GLU A 12 0.05 12.66 -11.08
C GLU A 12 -0.39 11.48 -11.96
N PRO A 13 0.22 11.28 -13.14
CA PRO A 13 -0.06 10.09 -13.94
C PRO A 13 0.29 8.81 -13.18
N PHE A 14 -0.55 7.77 -13.32
CA PHE A 14 -0.18 6.44 -12.85
C PHE A 14 1.13 5.99 -13.48
N SER A 15 2.03 5.42 -12.67
CA SER A 15 3.35 4.98 -13.12
C SER A 15 3.68 3.59 -12.59
N ARG A 16 3.74 2.62 -13.50
CA ARG A 16 4.18 1.25 -13.19
C ARG A 16 5.61 1.20 -12.63
N LEU A 17 6.48 2.13 -13.05
CA LEU A 17 7.86 2.23 -12.54
C LEU A 17 7.89 2.53 -11.03
N LYS A 18 6.94 3.32 -10.51
CA LYS A 18 6.84 3.60 -9.07
C LYS A 18 6.43 2.36 -8.27
N ILE A 19 5.60 1.49 -8.84
CA ILE A 19 5.24 0.20 -8.24
C ILE A 19 6.48 -0.69 -8.16
N ILE A 20 7.19 -0.87 -9.28
CA ILE A 20 8.43 -1.66 -9.35
C ILE A 20 9.43 -1.19 -8.29
N ALA A 21 9.67 0.12 -8.19
CA ALA A 21 10.59 0.67 -7.20
C ALA A 21 10.17 0.38 -5.75
N GLY A 22 8.89 0.52 -5.43
CA GLY A 22 8.35 0.22 -4.10
C GLY A 22 8.45 -1.26 -3.74
N VAL A 23 8.09 -2.14 -4.68
CA VAL A 23 8.14 -3.59 -4.51
C VAL A 23 9.58 -4.09 -4.39
N ARG A 24 10.49 -3.59 -5.24
CA ARG A 24 11.92 -3.91 -5.17
C ARG A 24 12.50 -3.56 -3.80
N LYS A 25 12.10 -2.44 -3.21
CA LYS A 25 12.53 -2.06 -1.86
C LYS A 25 12.05 -3.06 -0.80
N ALA A 26 10.81 -3.53 -0.89
CA ALA A 26 10.28 -4.55 0.03
C ALA A 26 10.98 -5.91 -0.13
N CYS A 27 11.36 -6.25 -1.36
CA CYS A 27 12.02 -7.52 -1.71
C CYS A 27 13.54 -7.53 -1.43
N GLN A 28 14.12 -6.47 -0.85
CA GLN A 28 15.57 -6.43 -0.57
C GLN A 28 16.03 -7.62 0.28
N GLY A 29 17.06 -8.32 -0.20
CA GLY A 29 17.63 -9.51 0.44
C GLY A 29 16.74 -10.76 0.36
N ARG A 30 15.71 -10.76 -0.51
CA ARG A 30 14.86 -11.92 -0.79
C ARG A 30 15.22 -12.53 -2.15
N PRO A 31 15.01 -13.84 -2.36
CA PRO A 31 15.25 -14.51 -3.63
C PRO A 31 14.10 -14.23 -4.62
N VAL A 32 13.94 -12.97 -5.02
CA VAL A 32 12.91 -12.51 -5.97
C VAL A 32 13.61 -11.89 -7.17
N ASP A 33 13.30 -12.38 -8.36
CA ASP A 33 13.87 -11.88 -9.61
C ASP A 33 13.10 -10.65 -10.15
N GLU A 34 13.73 -9.91 -11.06
CA GLU A 34 13.18 -8.68 -11.62
C GLU A 34 11.97 -8.91 -12.53
N ASP A 35 11.89 -10.06 -13.21
CA ASP A 35 10.76 -10.39 -14.09
C ASP A 35 9.50 -10.65 -13.27
N SER A 36 9.64 -11.33 -12.13
CA SER A 36 8.56 -11.50 -11.14
C SER A 36 8.05 -10.17 -10.59
N ILE A 37 8.93 -9.20 -10.32
CA ILE A 37 8.55 -7.85 -9.88
C ILE A 37 7.80 -7.11 -11.01
N ALA A 38 8.28 -7.23 -12.25
CA ALA A 38 7.63 -6.61 -13.40
C ALA A 38 6.23 -7.20 -13.64
N LEU A 39 6.08 -8.51 -13.54
CA LEU A 39 4.79 -9.20 -13.66
C LEU A 39 3.83 -8.79 -12.55
N LEU A 40 4.31 -8.70 -11.29
CA LEU A 40 3.51 -8.17 -10.19
C LEU A 40 3.04 -6.75 -10.49
N ALA A 41 3.92 -5.86 -10.96
CA ALA A 41 3.55 -4.49 -11.27
C ALA A 41 2.52 -4.40 -12.41
N GLN A 42 2.58 -5.31 -13.38
CA GLN A 42 1.55 -5.46 -14.41
C GLN A 42 0.20 -5.88 -13.81
N LYS A 43 0.16 -6.92 -12.96
CA LYS A 43 -1.08 -7.36 -12.28
C LYS A 43 -1.74 -6.23 -11.49
N VAL A 44 -0.93 -5.41 -10.80
CA VAL A 44 -1.42 -4.24 -10.05
C VAL A 44 -2.03 -3.20 -10.99
N GLU A 45 -1.35 -2.90 -12.11
CA GLU A 45 -1.87 -1.97 -13.11
C GLU A 45 -3.21 -2.46 -13.69
N GLU A 46 -3.31 -3.73 -14.07
CA GLU A 46 -4.54 -4.35 -14.55
C GLU A 46 -5.66 -4.24 -13.51
N THR A 47 -5.37 -4.55 -12.25
CA THR A 47 -6.32 -4.48 -11.13
C THR A 47 -6.86 -3.06 -10.93
N VAL A 48 -5.96 -2.06 -10.93
CA VAL A 48 -6.35 -0.67 -10.72
C VAL A 48 -7.14 -0.15 -11.93
N ARG A 49 -6.75 -0.48 -13.16
CA ARG A 49 -7.46 -0.06 -14.37
C ARG A 49 -8.83 -0.70 -14.51
N ALA A 50 -8.98 -1.97 -14.10
CA ALA A 50 -10.25 -2.69 -14.15
C ALA A 50 -11.35 -2.03 -13.29
N ARG A 51 -10.99 -1.18 -12.31
CA ARG A 51 -11.95 -0.39 -11.52
C ARG A 51 -12.68 0.67 -12.35
N GLY A 52 -12.18 1.04 -13.53
CA GLY A 52 -12.80 2.05 -14.40
C GLY A 52 -12.72 3.49 -13.86
N ALA A 53 -12.00 3.73 -12.77
CA ALA A 53 -11.84 5.05 -12.17
C ALA A 53 -10.86 5.91 -13.00
N ALA A 54 -11.20 7.19 -13.19
CA ALA A 54 -10.30 8.16 -13.83
C ALA A 54 -9.14 8.56 -12.91
N GLU A 55 -9.40 8.62 -11.60
CA GLU A 55 -8.44 8.97 -10.56
C GLU A 55 -8.52 7.98 -9.40
N LEU A 56 -7.38 7.68 -8.78
CA LEU A 56 -7.30 6.74 -7.67
C LEU A 56 -6.41 7.29 -6.55
N PRO A 57 -6.79 7.17 -5.26
CA PRO A 57 -5.89 7.50 -4.17
C PRO A 57 -4.61 6.65 -4.19
N SER A 58 -3.45 7.25 -3.90
CA SER A 58 -2.18 6.51 -3.85
C SER A 58 -2.18 5.38 -2.82
N HIS A 59 -2.98 5.51 -1.78
CA HIS A 59 -3.18 4.48 -0.78
C HIS A 59 -3.81 3.21 -1.40
N GLU A 60 -4.83 3.37 -2.25
CA GLU A 60 -5.47 2.24 -2.92
C GLU A 60 -4.53 1.52 -3.89
N VAL A 61 -3.64 2.26 -4.57
CA VAL A 61 -2.58 1.63 -5.39
C VAL A 61 -1.66 0.78 -4.51
N GLY A 62 -1.30 1.29 -3.33
CA GLY A 62 -0.53 0.54 -2.33
C GLY A 62 -1.21 -0.73 -1.86
N LEU A 63 -2.51 -0.65 -1.56
CA LEU A 63 -3.30 -1.82 -1.17
C LEU A 63 -3.40 -2.86 -2.29
N ALA A 64 -3.48 -2.43 -3.56
CA ALA A 64 -3.51 -3.34 -4.71
C ALA A 64 -2.21 -4.14 -4.88
N ILE A 65 -1.07 -3.67 -4.34
CA ILE A 65 0.22 -4.38 -4.36
C ILE A 65 0.22 -5.56 -3.39
N LEU A 66 -0.53 -5.48 -2.28
CA LEU A 66 -0.44 -6.44 -1.18
C LEU A 66 -0.79 -7.87 -1.60
N ALA A 67 -1.86 -8.06 -2.36
CA ALA A 67 -2.29 -9.40 -2.77
C ALA A 67 -1.25 -10.12 -3.64
N PRO A 68 -0.80 -9.57 -4.79
CA PRO A 68 0.21 -10.25 -5.60
C PRO A 68 1.59 -10.30 -4.92
N LEU A 69 1.91 -9.36 -4.01
CA LEU A 69 3.16 -9.42 -3.25
C LEU A 69 3.13 -10.55 -2.21
N ARG A 70 1.98 -10.83 -1.59
CA ARG A 70 1.82 -11.98 -0.69
C ARG A 70 2.07 -13.29 -1.40
N GLU A 71 1.54 -13.45 -2.62
CA GLU A 71 1.78 -14.63 -3.46
C GLU A 71 3.25 -14.77 -3.84
N LEU A 72 3.94 -13.64 -4.06
CA LEU A 72 5.33 -13.62 -4.48
C LEU A 72 6.30 -13.91 -3.34
N ASP A 73 6.16 -13.22 -2.20
CA ASP A 73 7.02 -13.41 -1.02
C ASP A 73 6.35 -12.86 0.25
N GLU A 74 6.03 -13.74 1.20
CA GLU A 74 5.33 -13.37 2.44
C GLU A 74 6.13 -12.40 3.34
N VAL A 75 7.46 -12.44 3.30
CA VAL A 75 8.32 -11.56 4.11
C VAL A 75 8.35 -10.14 3.52
N ALA A 76 8.50 -10.03 2.20
CA ALA A 76 8.39 -8.77 1.48
C ALA A 76 6.99 -8.18 1.65
N TYR A 77 5.95 -9.02 1.58
CA TYR A 77 4.59 -8.63 1.92
C TYR A 77 4.48 -8.02 3.32
N LEU A 78 4.99 -8.69 4.37
CA LEU A 78 4.91 -8.16 5.74
C LEU A 78 5.60 -6.80 5.88
N ARG A 79 6.78 -6.62 5.26
CA ARG A 79 7.50 -5.33 5.25
C ARG A 79 6.73 -4.23 4.54
N PHE A 80 6.03 -4.58 3.46
CA PHE A 80 5.21 -3.62 2.72
C PHE A 80 3.93 -3.30 3.49
N ALA A 81 3.23 -4.32 3.97
CA ALA A 81 2.00 -4.23 4.74
C ALA A 81 2.17 -3.38 6.00
N SER A 82 3.31 -3.47 6.70
CA SER A 82 3.54 -2.69 7.92
C SER A 82 3.48 -1.18 7.70
N VAL A 83 3.84 -0.70 6.50
CA VAL A 83 3.75 0.72 6.15
C VAL A 83 2.33 1.09 5.70
N TYR A 84 1.75 0.30 4.79
CA TYR A 84 0.48 0.65 4.16
C TYR A 84 -0.75 0.35 5.02
N ARG A 85 -0.63 -0.53 6.02
CA ARG A 85 -1.68 -0.82 7.01
C ARG A 85 -1.37 -0.20 8.38
N SER A 86 -0.38 0.69 8.47
CA SER A 86 0.01 1.39 9.70
C SER A 86 0.17 0.45 10.89
N PHE A 87 1.14 -0.46 10.80
CA PHE A 87 1.47 -1.31 11.94
C PHE A 87 2.23 -0.46 12.97
N ASP A 88 1.64 -0.30 14.15
CA ASP A 88 2.18 0.54 15.22
C ASP A 88 2.61 -0.29 16.44
N SER A 89 2.36 -1.61 16.42
CA SER A 89 2.63 -2.50 17.53
C SER A 89 3.10 -3.89 17.09
N LEU A 90 3.80 -4.60 17.98
CA LEU A 90 4.12 -6.02 17.78
C LEU A 90 2.85 -6.86 17.52
N GLY A 91 1.76 -6.53 18.20
CA GLY A 91 0.47 -7.20 18.01
C GLY A 91 -0.10 -7.06 16.60
N ASP A 92 0.22 -5.98 15.86
CA ASP A 92 -0.17 -5.86 14.45
C ASP A 92 0.54 -6.90 13.58
N PHE A 93 1.84 -7.11 13.82
CA PHE A 93 2.61 -8.16 13.16
C PHE A 93 2.10 -9.55 13.52
N GLU A 94 1.83 -9.83 14.80
CA GLU A 94 1.32 -11.13 15.24
C GLU A 94 0.01 -11.50 14.55
N ARG A 95 -0.94 -10.56 14.47
CA ARG A 95 -2.21 -10.77 13.78
C ARG A 95 -2.03 -11.03 12.29
N GLU A 96 -1.15 -10.28 11.64
CA GLU A 96 -0.89 -10.48 10.21
C GLU A 96 -0.19 -11.81 9.93
N ILE A 97 0.79 -12.20 10.76
CA ILE A 97 1.46 -13.50 10.67
C ILE A 97 0.47 -14.65 10.90
N ALA A 98 -0.45 -14.51 11.87
CA ALA A 98 -1.50 -15.49 12.10
C ALA A 98 -2.41 -15.64 10.86
N ALA A 99 -2.78 -14.53 10.23
CA ALA A 99 -3.60 -14.55 9.01
C ALA A 99 -2.86 -15.20 7.81
N LEU A 100 -1.55 -14.95 7.66
CA LEU A 100 -0.71 -15.62 6.66
C LEU A 100 -0.74 -17.14 6.85
N ARG A 101 -0.50 -17.61 8.07
CA ARG A 101 -0.51 -19.05 8.42
C ARG A 101 -1.87 -19.72 8.18
N ALA A 102 -2.96 -18.99 8.39
CA ALA A 102 -4.31 -19.50 8.17
C ALA A 102 -4.72 -19.54 6.68
N GLY A 103 -3.89 -19.03 5.77
CA GLY A 103 -4.25 -18.88 4.36
C GLY A 103 -5.34 -17.81 4.11
N ALA A 104 -5.70 -17.03 5.13
CA ALA A 104 -6.76 -16.03 5.06
C ALA A 104 -6.18 -14.66 4.70
N ALA A 105 -6.88 -13.87 3.87
CA ALA A 105 -6.60 -12.44 3.76
C ALA A 105 -6.95 -11.77 5.10
N ALA A 106 -5.97 -11.18 5.79
CA ALA A 106 -6.25 -10.47 7.03
C ALA A 106 -7.26 -9.34 6.74
N PRO A 107 -8.26 -9.13 7.62
CA PRO A 107 -9.19 -8.02 7.44
C PRO A 107 -8.40 -6.72 7.43
N VAL A 108 -8.60 -5.93 6.37
CA VAL A 108 -8.09 -4.56 6.30
C VAL A 108 -8.77 -3.83 7.46
N LYS A 109 -7.99 -3.32 8.43
CA LYS A 109 -8.54 -2.37 9.40
C LYS A 109 -9.12 -1.22 8.58
N GLU A 110 -10.43 -1.03 8.66
CA GLU A 110 -11.07 0.16 8.12
C GLU A 110 -10.46 1.32 8.90
N HIS A 111 -9.55 2.05 8.27
CA HIS A 111 -8.92 3.18 8.90
C HIS A 111 -9.97 4.29 8.90
N GLU A 112 -10.64 4.48 10.03
CA GLU A 112 -11.12 5.80 10.41
C GLU A 112 -9.92 6.73 10.23
N LEU A 113 -10.02 7.64 9.24
CA LEU A 113 -9.11 8.75 9.09
C LEU A 113 -8.87 9.31 10.50
N PRO A 114 -7.61 9.55 10.94
CA PRO A 114 -7.40 10.19 12.21
C PRO A 114 -8.14 11.51 12.14
N GLY A 115 -9.09 11.69 13.05
CA GLY A 115 -9.86 12.91 13.19
C GLY A 115 -8.92 14.11 13.14
N ASP A 116 -9.34 15.11 12.36
CA ASP A 116 -8.95 16.51 12.44
C ASP A 116 -8.20 16.83 13.75
N GLY A 117 -6.87 16.75 13.67
CA GLY A 117 -5.96 17.23 14.70
C GLY A 117 -5.79 18.74 14.55
N SER A 118 -6.89 19.49 14.67
CA SER A 118 -6.84 20.92 14.97
C SER A 118 -6.15 21.10 16.32
N SER A 119 -4.88 21.45 16.26
CA SER A 119 -4.21 22.16 17.36
C SER A 119 -3.27 23.21 16.77
N VAL A 120 -3.86 24.34 16.36
CA VAL A 120 -3.14 25.62 16.39
C VAL A 120 -3.95 26.54 17.33
N PRO A 121 -3.33 27.09 18.38
CA PRO A 121 -4.03 27.91 19.36
C PRO A 121 -4.50 29.22 18.74
N ALA A 122 -5.70 29.64 19.12
CA ALA A 122 -6.29 30.92 18.72
C ALA A 122 -5.42 32.09 19.19
N ALA A 123 -4.78 32.79 18.25
CA ALA A 123 -4.20 34.10 18.50
C ALA A 123 -5.34 35.11 18.68
N ARG A 124 -5.45 35.67 19.88
CA ARG A 124 -6.34 36.78 20.21
C ARG A 124 -5.87 38.03 19.46
N VAL A 125 -6.78 38.63 18.69
CA VAL A 125 -6.62 39.98 18.17
C VAL A 125 -7.15 40.95 19.22
N GLY A 126 -6.29 41.86 19.68
CA GLY A 126 -6.59 43.00 20.54
C GLY A 126 -5.45 43.99 20.44
#